data_AF-A0A3B8WDG3-F1
#
_entry.id   AF-A0A3B8WDG3-F1
#
_cell.length_a   1.000
_cell.length_b   1.000
_cell.length_c   1.000
_cell.angle_alpha   90.00
_cell.angle_beta   90.00
_cell.angle_gamma   90.00
#
_symmetry.space_group_name_H-M   'P 1'
#
loop_
_entity.id
_entity.type
_entity.pdbx_description
1 polymer ?
#
loop_
_entity_poly.entity_id
_entity_poly.type
_entity_poly.pdbx_seq_one_letter_code
_entity_poly.pdbx_strand_id
1 'polypeptide(L)'
;MQEHIVVLTGAGISAESGLSTFRDNGGLWEQHSVYDVATPEAFERNRDLVLRFYNERRRQLQTVQPNPAHRLLAELESRFQVTVVTQNVDDL
;
A
#
# COMPACT_ATOMS: atom_id res chain seq x y z
N MET A 1 -8.35 -31.46 6.68
CA MET A 1 -7.91 -30.08 6.97
C MET A 1 -8.08 -29.28 5.69
N GLN A 2 -8.57 -28.05 5.77
CA GLN A 2 -8.50 -27.13 4.61
C GLN A 2 -7.03 -26.83 4.34
N GLU A 3 -6.64 -26.73 3.07
CA GLU A 3 -5.29 -26.31 2.69
C GLU A 3 -5.07 -24.86 3.14
N HIS A 4 -3.86 -24.55 3.61
CA HIS A 4 -3.50 -23.21 4.09
C HIS A 4 -2.67 -22.49 3.02
N ILE A 5 -3.21 -21.39 2.49
CA ILE A 5 -2.57 -20.54 1.50
C ILE A 5 -2.07 -19.28 2.20
N VAL A 6 -0.78 -18.98 2.05
CA VAL A 6 -0.18 -17.73 2.53
C VAL A 6 0.20 -16.87 1.34
N VAL A 7 -0.27 -15.63 1.32
CA VAL A 7 -0.02 -14.67 0.24
C VAL A 7 0.77 -13.50 0.80
N LEU A 8 1.90 -13.17 0.18
CA LEU A 8 2.65 -11.94 0.46
C LEU A 8 2.33 -10.91 -0.62
N THR A 9 1.78 -9.76 -0.23
CA THR A 9 1.45 -8.66 -1.15
C THR A 9 2.34 -7.43 -0.92
N GLY A 10 2.38 -6.56 -1.92
CA GLY A 10 3.05 -5.27 -1.89
C GLY A 10 2.38 -4.32 -2.88
N ALA A 11 2.91 -3.11 -3.03
CA ALA A 11 2.19 -1.97 -3.64
C ALA A 11 1.61 -2.25 -5.05
N GLY A 12 2.19 -3.17 -5.81
CA GLY A 12 1.68 -3.57 -7.12
C GLY A 12 0.25 -4.09 -7.09
N ILE A 13 -0.21 -4.73 -6.00
CA ILE A 13 -1.61 -5.19 -5.90
C ILE A 13 -2.60 -4.02 -5.91
N SER A 14 -2.20 -2.84 -5.42
CA SER A 14 -3.05 -1.64 -5.31
C SER A 14 -2.89 -0.68 -6.51
N ALA A 15 -1.99 -0.98 -7.45
CA ALA A 15 -1.75 -0.13 -8.62
C ALA A 15 -3.02 0.04 -9.49
N GLU A 16 -3.74 -1.06 -9.75
CA GLU A 16 -4.99 -1.04 -10.51
C GLU A 16 -6.16 -0.38 -9.76
N SER A 17 -6.00 -0.11 -8.46
CA SER A 17 -6.95 0.70 -7.69
C SER A 17 -6.70 2.20 -7.83
N GLY A 18 -5.66 2.62 -8.54
CA GLY A 18 -5.30 4.04 -8.73
C GLY A 18 -4.34 4.58 -7.67
N LEU A 19 -3.73 3.73 -6.85
CA LEU A 19 -2.64 4.10 -5.96
C LEU A 19 -1.30 3.99 -6.70
N SER A 20 -0.51 5.07 -6.67
CA SER A 20 0.84 5.04 -7.23
C SER A 20 1.69 4.03 -6.48
N THR A 21 2.39 3.17 -7.19
CA THR A 21 3.43 2.37 -6.56
C THR A 21 4.60 3.28 -6.20
N PHE A 22 5.43 2.78 -5.31
CA PHE A 22 6.63 3.46 -4.94
C PHE A 22 7.58 3.54 -6.14
N ARG A 23 7.98 2.40 -6.73
CA ARG A 23 9.15 2.22 -7.60
C ARG A 23 8.89 2.25 -9.12
N ASP A 24 7.65 2.33 -9.56
CA ASP A 24 7.37 2.39 -11.00
C ASP A 24 7.64 3.78 -11.59
N ASN A 25 7.67 3.84 -12.92
CA ASN A 25 7.86 5.07 -13.69
C ASN A 25 6.73 6.07 -13.38
N GLY A 26 7.08 7.26 -12.88
CA GLY A 26 6.15 8.23 -12.31
C GLY A 26 5.70 7.97 -10.87
N GLY A 27 6.33 7.01 -10.18
CA GLY A 27 6.03 6.61 -8.81
C GLY A 27 6.44 7.67 -7.77
N LEU A 28 6.03 7.45 -6.52
CA LEU A 28 6.27 8.40 -5.42
C LEU A 28 7.77 8.73 -5.23
N TRP A 29 8.67 7.82 -5.61
CA TRP A 29 10.13 8.02 -5.56
C TRP A 29 10.65 9.07 -6.54
N GLU A 30 9.94 9.32 -7.65
CA GLU A 30 10.40 10.30 -8.65
C GLU A 30 10.08 11.74 -8.26
N GLN A 31 9.12 11.95 -7.37
CA GLN A 31 8.69 13.28 -6.93
C GLN A 31 9.32 13.71 -5.60
N HIS A 32 9.60 12.75 -4.71
CA HIS A 32 10.25 12.99 -3.42
C HIS A 32 11.22 11.86 -3.08
N SER A 33 12.43 12.23 -2.63
CA SER A 33 13.35 11.27 -2.02
C SER A 33 12.71 10.68 -0.75
N VAL A 34 12.64 9.36 -0.59
CA VAL A 34 12.08 8.82 0.65
C VAL A 34 12.90 9.18 1.87
N TYR A 35 14.18 9.49 1.69
CA TYR A 35 15.05 9.91 2.80
C TYR A 35 14.62 11.27 3.38
N ASP A 36 13.68 11.98 2.74
CA ASP A 36 13.07 13.20 3.23
C ASP A 36 11.67 13.00 3.84
N VAL A 37 11.08 11.81 3.71
CA VAL A 37 9.66 11.59 4.05
C VAL A 37 9.35 10.29 4.75
N ALA A 38 10.22 9.28 4.72
CA ALA A 38 9.94 7.94 5.25
C ALA A 38 11.08 7.38 6.12
N THR A 39 11.77 8.24 6.87
CA THR A 39 12.71 7.82 7.92
C THR A 39 12.43 8.57 9.23
N PRO A 40 12.81 8.01 10.40
CA PRO A 40 12.71 8.73 11.67
C PRO A 40 13.45 10.08 11.65
N GLU A 41 14.64 10.12 11.06
CA GLU A 41 15.47 11.33 10.95
C GLU A 41 14.81 12.39 10.07
N ALA A 42 14.09 11.98 9.02
CA ALA A 42 13.31 12.90 8.19
C ALA A 42 12.15 13.53 8.98
N PHE A 43 11.46 12.74 9.80
CA PHE A 43 10.39 13.23 10.67
C PHE A 43 10.90 14.20 11.73
N GLU A 44 12.08 13.97 12.28
CA GLU A 44 12.75 14.90 13.20
C GLU A 44 13.22 16.17 12.49
N ARG A 45 13.84 16.03 11.30
CA ARG A 45 14.38 17.14 10.51
C ARG A 45 13.29 18.07 9.98
N ASN A 46 12.18 17.53 9.45
CA ASN A 46 11.09 18.32 8.88
C ASN A 46 9.74 17.60 9.01
N ARG A 47 9.18 17.62 10.22
CA ARG A 47 7.89 16.99 10.54
C ARG A 47 6.75 17.45 9.63
N ASP A 48 6.68 18.73 9.30
CA ASP A 48 5.58 19.28 8.48
C ASP A 48 5.59 18.72 7.06
N LEU A 49 6.77 18.53 6.47
CA LEU A 49 6.91 17.89 5.17
C LEU A 49 6.42 16.43 5.23
N VAL A 50 6.88 15.66 6.21
CA VAL A 50 6.48 14.26 6.38
C VAL A 50 4.97 14.14 6.58
N LEU A 51 4.39 14.96 7.46
CA LEU A 51 2.96 14.94 7.71
C LEU A 51 2.15 15.35 6.47
N ARG A 52 2.58 16.38 5.71
CA ARG A 52 1.92 16.74 4.45
C ARG A 52 1.97 15.61 3.43
N PHE A 53 3.12 14.98 3.27
CA PHE A 53 3.30 13.81 2.42
C PHE A 53 2.29 12.72 2.80
N TYR A 54 2.30 12.20 4.03
CA TYR A 54 1.34 11.16 4.43
C TYR A 54 -0.13 11.61 4.44
N ASN A 55 -0.43 12.88 4.70
CA ASN A 55 -1.79 13.42 4.62
C ASN A 55 -2.37 13.36 3.20
N GLU A 56 -1.56 13.67 2.19
CA GLU A 56 -1.97 13.55 0.80
C GLU A 56 -2.31 12.10 0.42
N ARG A 57 -1.49 11.14 0.89
CA ARG A 57 -1.74 9.71 0.67
C ARG A 57 -3.01 9.23 1.37
N ARG A 58 -3.24 9.66 2.61
CA ARG A 58 -4.50 9.37 3.31
C ARG A 58 -5.72 9.94 2.60
N ARG A 59 -5.62 11.13 1.99
CA ARG A 59 -6.70 11.70 1.17
C ARG A 59 -6.92 10.90 -0.10
N GLN A 60 -5.87 10.48 -0.79
CA GLN A 60 -5.99 9.64 -1.99
C GLN A 60 -6.65 8.30 -1.67
N LEU A 61 -6.31 7.67 -0.54
CA LEU A 61 -6.89 6.40 -0.11
C LEU A 61 -8.42 6.46 0.00
N GLN A 62 -8.98 7.60 0.41
CA GLN A 62 -10.44 7.81 0.48
C GLN A 62 -11.14 7.82 -0.89
N THR A 63 -10.38 7.88 -1.99
CA THR A 63 -10.92 8.00 -3.36
C THR A 63 -10.83 6.71 -4.17
N VAL A 64 -10.19 5.67 -3.62
CA VAL A 64 -9.94 4.39 -4.31
C VAL A 64 -10.81 3.28 -3.72
N GLN A 65 -10.87 2.15 -4.42
CA GLN A 65 -11.64 0.97 -4.03
C GLN A 65 -10.83 -0.32 -4.27
N PRO A 66 -11.13 -1.41 -3.54
CA PRO A 66 -10.49 -2.71 -3.78
C PRO A 66 -10.72 -3.16 -5.23
N ASN A 67 -9.65 -3.52 -5.93
CA ASN A 67 -9.71 -4.02 -7.31
C ASN A 67 -9.99 -5.55 -7.34
N PRO A 68 -10.08 -6.19 -8.52
CA PRO A 68 -10.35 -7.62 -8.62
C PRO A 68 -9.36 -8.51 -7.87
N ALA A 69 -8.08 -8.13 -7.74
CA ALA A 69 -7.09 -8.93 -7.02
C ALA A 69 -7.41 -9.03 -5.51
N HIS A 70 -7.76 -7.90 -4.88
CA HIS A 70 -8.18 -7.85 -3.47
C HIS A 70 -9.42 -8.71 -3.24
N ARG A 71 -10.43 -8.55 -4.10
CA ARG A 71 -11.70 -9.30 -4.01
C ARG A 71 -11.48 -10.79 -4.17
N LEU A 72 -10.61 -11.21 -5.09
CA LEU A 72 -10.29 -12.62 -5.29
C LEU A 72 -9.58 -13.22 -4.07
N LEU A 73 -8.69 -12.48 -3.41
CA LEU A 73 -8.09 -12.94 -2.15
C LEU A 73 -9.13 -13.13 -1.05
N ALA A 74 -10.10 -12.22 -0.93
CA ALA A 74 -11.22 -12.37 0.01
C ALA A 74 -12.14 -13.55 -0.37
N GLU A 75 -12.41 -13.77 -1.66
CA GLU A 75 -13.21 -14.89 -2.13
C GLU A 75 -12.55 -16.25 -1.86
N LEU A 76 -11.22 -16.34 -1.89
CA LEU A 76 -10.48 -17.57 -1.58
C LEU A 76 -10.72 -18.06 -0.14
N GLU A 77 -10.99 -17.16 0.81
CA GLU A 77 -11.31 -17.50 2.21
C GLU A 77 -12.57 -18.36 2.35
N SER A 78 -13.44 -18.38 1.33
CA SER A 78 -14.62 -19.26 1.33
C SER A 78 -14.29 -20.75 1.16
N ARG A 79 -13.08 -21.08 0.69
CA ARG A 79 -12.66 -22.45 0.34
C ARG A 79 -11.41 -22.92 1.07
N PHE A 80 -10.52 -22.00 1.40
CA PHE A 80 -9.21 -22.27 1.99
C PHE A 80 -9.03 -21.47 3.27
N GLN A 81 -8.14 -21.95 4.14
CA GLN A 81 -7.57 -21.06 5.14
C GLN A 81 -6.60 -20.15 4.41
N VAL A 82 -6.82 -18.83 4.44
CA VAL A 82 -5.94 -17.85 3.79
C VAL A 82 -5.28 -16.98 4.86
N THR A 83 -4.02 -16.63 4.64
CA THR A 83 -3.33 -15.59 5.42
C THR A 83 -2.66 -14.64 4.47
N VAL A 84 -3.08 -13.38 4.49
CA VAL A 84 -2.45 -12.31 3.72
C VAL A 84 -1.46 -11.58 4.62
N VAL A 85 -0.20 -11.61 4.24
CA VAL A 85 0.85 -10.76 4.79
C VAL A 85 1.07 -9.64 3.78
N THR A 86 0.95 -8.38 4.20
CA THR A 86 1.10 -7.25 3.28
C THR A 86 2.19 -6.29 3.72
N GLN A 87 2.90 -5.74 2.74
CA GLN A 87 3.80 -4.59 2.91
C GLN A 87 3.06 -3.26 2.70
N ASN A 88 1.80 -3.31 2.26
CA ASN A 88 1.00 -2.13 2.02
C ASN A 88 0.58 -1.48 3.33
N VAL A 89 0.29 -0.18 3.25
CA VAL A 89 -0.22 0.63 4.36
C VAL A 89 -1.62 1.17 4.07
N ASP A 90 -2.20 0.80 2.93
CA ASP A 90 -3.62 0.95 2.60
C ASP A 90 -4.48 -0.15 3.24
N ASP A 91 -5.80 0.06 3.24
CA ASP A 91 -6.83 -0.82 3.81
C ASP A 91 -7.76 -1.42 2.73
N LEU A 92 -7.24 -1.59 1.50
CA LEU A 92 -7.95 -2.17 0.36
C LEU A 92 -8.16 -3.69 0.48
#